data_AF-A0A958CYB6-F1
#
_entry.id   AF-A0A958CYB6-F1
#
_cell.length_a   1.000
_cell.length_b   1.000
_cell.length_c   1.000
_cell.angle_alpha   90.00
_cell.angle_beta   90.00
_cell.angle_gamma   90.00
#
_symmetry.space_group_name_H-M   'P 1'
#
loop_
_entity.id
_entity.type
_entity.pdbx_description
1 polymer ?
#
loop_
_entity_poly.entity_id
_entity_poly.type
_entity_poly.pdbx_seq_one_letter_code
_entity_poly.pdbx_strand_id
1 'polypeptide(L)'
;MQEIVVGCVQLRIRLPQAREELEEHLLRFARLAQTKRTRLLIFPQYSGLMAAALVTTGARSGLLRQADQARRANASFWTRAQAKLAGGAAGVLGADFGKSLEGALIQRPDDVREAVTSLFSAIARHHGMTVVAGSAYLQDEDGAIRHIALVFGPDGQELGAQAAVTLRRDENPLVEAGRGWQAIQTPVGRLGILLGYDMLYPEAGRALAYAGAE
;
A
#
# COMPACT_ATOMS: atom_id res chain seq x y z
N MET A 1 21.27 -19.41 13.76
CA MET A 1 20.10 -18.68 13.21
C MET A 1 19.21 -19.69 12.53
N GLN A 2 17.90 -19.64 12.73
CA GLN A 2 16.97 -20.47 11.94
C GLN A 2 17.01 -19.98 10.49
N GLU A 3 17.03 -20.89 9.54
CA GLU A 3 16.92 -20.55 8.12
C GLU A 3 15.52 -19.95 7.86
N ILE A 4 15.47 -18.78 7.22
CA ILE A 4 14.23 -18.07 6.89
C ILE A 4 14.15 -17.97 5.38
N VAL A 5 13.06 -18.47 4.82
CA VAL A 5 12.72 -18.26 3.40
C VAL A 5 11.88 -17.00 3.29
N VAL A 6 12.38 -16.02 2.53
CA VAL A 6 11.70 -14.75 2.24
C VAL A 6 11.11 -14.79 0.84
N GLY A 7 9.82 -14.48 0.71
CA GLY A 7 9.13 -14.36 -0.56
C GLY A 7 8.90 -12.89 -0.88
N CYS A 8 9.46 -12.42 -1.99
CA CYS A 8 9.24 -11.06 -2.48
C CYS A 8 8.23 -11.09 -3.62
N VAL A 9 7.08 -10.45 -3.43
CA VAL A 9 6.05 -10.38 -4.45
C VAL A 9 6.36 -9.23 -5.39
N GLN A 10 6.30 -9.50 -6.69
CA GLN A 10 6.24 -8.47 -7.71
C GLN A 10 4.89 -8.58 -8.41
N LEU A 11 4.09 -7.52 -8.30
CA LEU A 11 2.79 -7.44 -8.94
C LEU A 11 2.59 -6.09 -9.60
N ARG A 12 1.67 -6.04 -10.57
CA ARG A 12 1.25 -4.78 -11.18
C ARG A 12 0.12 -4.20 -10.36
N ILE A 13 0.32 -3.00 -9.83
CA ILE A 13 -0.71 -2.23 -9.13
C ILE A 13 -1.82 -1.86 -10.13
N ARG A 14 -3.07 -2.18 -9.78
CA ARG A 14 -4.27 -1.88 -10.57
C ARG A 14 -5.41 -1.57 -9.60
N LEU A 15 -6.36 -0.74 -10.00
CA LEU A 15 -7.56 -0.49 -9.19
C LEU A 15 -8.51 -1.69 -9.37
N PRO A 16 -8.76 -2.49 -8.31
CA PRO A 16 -9.69 -3.60 -8.39
C PRO A 16 -11.14 -3.09 -8.48
N GLN A 17 -12.02 -3.89 -9.10
CA GLN A 17 -13.45 -3.56 -9.16
C GLN A 17 -14.22 -4.11 -7.96
N ALA A 18 -13.74 -5.23 -7.40
CA ALA A 18 -14.35 -5.92 -6.27
C ALA A 18 -13.29 -6.46 -5.30
N ARG A 19 -13.71 -6.77 -4.07
CA ARG A 19 -12.83 -7.31 -3.04
C ARG A 19 -12.35 -8.71 -3.40
N GLU A 20 -13.24 -9.53 -3.94
CA GLU A 20 -12.98 -10.91 -4.32
C GLU A 20 -11.90 -10.98 -5.41
N GLU A 21 -11.97 -10.09 -6.42
CA GLU A 21 -10.96 -9.97 -7.48
C GLU A 21 -9.57 -9.65 -6.90
N LEU A 22 -9.50 -8.70 -5.95
CA LEU A 22 -8.25 -8.34 -5.30
C LEU A 22 -7.70 -9.50 -4.46
N GLU A 23 -8.56 -10.16 -3.69
CA GLU A 23 -8.20 -11.32 -2.87
C GLU A 23 -7.65 -12.45 -3.73
N GLU A 24 -8.33 -12.84 -4.80
CA GLU A 24 -7.83 -13.85 -5.74
C GLU A 24 -6.48 -13.47 -6.34
N HIS A 25 -6.32 -12.19 -6.70
CA HIS A 25 -5.07 -11.67 -7.25
C HIS A 25 -3.91 -11.77 -6.25
N LEU A 26 -4.10 -11.43 -4.97
CA LEU A 26 -3.05 -11.50 -3.96
C LEU A 26 -2.79 -12.94 -3.48
N LEU A 27 -3.85 -13.74 -3.31
CA LEU A 27 -3.77 -15.12 -2.79
C LEU A 27 -2.95 -16.03 -3.70
N ARG A 28 -2.92 -15.80 -5.02
CA ARG A 28 -2.08 -16.59 -5.92
C ARG A 28 -0.60 -16.54 -5.53
N PHE A 29 -0.13 -15.39 -5.04
CA PHE A 29 1.25 -15.20 -4.60
C PHE A 29 1.49 -15.85 -3.25
N ALA A 30 0.54 -15.72 -2.31
CA ALA A 30 0.63 -16.35 -1.02
C ALA A 30 0.63 -17.89 -1.12
N ARG A 31 -0.21 -18.47 -1.98
CA ARG A 31 -0.19 -19.92 -2.30
C ARG A 31 1.17 -20.36 -2.84
N LEU A 32 1.74 -19.62 -3.80
CA LEU A 32 3.06 -19.92 -4.34
C LEU A 32 4.15 -19.85 -3.25
N ALA A 33 4.13 -18.81 -2.41
CA ALA A 33 5.06 -18.66 -1.30
C ALA A 33 4.94 -19.80 -0.27
N GLN A 34 3.72 -20.26 0.02
CA GLN A 34 3.48 -21.40 0.91
C GLN A 34 4.11 -22.69 0.38
N THR A 35 4.06 -22.95 -0.94
CA THR A 35 4.74 -24.13 -1.53
C THR A 35 6.25 -24.11 -1.36
N LYS A 36 6.84 -22.91 -1.20
CA LYS A 36 8.27 -22.71 -0.95
C LYS A 36 8.63 -22.62 0.54
N ARG A 37 7.67 -22.88 1.44
CA ARG A 37 7.84 -22.76 2.90
C ARG A 37 8.34 -21.37 3.32
N THR A 38 7.92 -20.34 2.60
CA THR A 38 8.21 -18.95 2.96
C THR A 38 7.66 -18.66 4.36
N ARG A 39 8.44 -17.94 5.18
CA ARG A 39 8.03 -17.49 6.53
C ARG A 39 7.74 -15.99 6.59
N LEU A 40 8.33 -15.24 5.66
CA LEU A 40 8.13 -13.80 5.47
C LEU A 40 7.72 -13.52 4.03
N LEU A 41 6.51 -13.01 3.82
CA LEU A 41 6.01 -12.61 2.51
C LEU A 41 5.92 -11.08 2.43
N ILE A 42 6.60 -10.49 1.45
CA ILE A 42 6.70 -9.03 1.28
C ILE A 42 5.95 -8.63 0.02
N PHE A 43 4.91 -7.82 0.17
CA PHE A 43 4.23 -7.19 -0.94
C PHE A 43 4.90 -5.86 -1.31
N PRO A 44 4.86 -5.46 -2.61
CA PRO A 44 5.51 -4.24 -3.04
C PRO A 44 4.76 -3.01 -2.55
N GLN A 45 5.44 -1.87 -2.59
CA GLN A 45 4.85 -0.56 -2.29
C GLN A 45 3.52 -0.36 -3.04
N TYR A 46 2.57 0.28 -2.38
CA TYR A 46 1.21 0.57 -2.84
C TYR A 46 0.29 -0.66 -3.00
N SER A 47 0.68 -1.85 -2.56
CA SER A 47 -0.24 -3.01 -2.57
C SER A 47 -1.47 -2.78 -1.69
N GLY A 48 -1.30 -2.17 -0.52
CA GLY A 48 -2.42 -1.75 0.34
C GLY A 48 -3.34 -0.71 -0.30
N LEU A 49 -2.81 0.14 -1.20
CA LEU A 49 -3.61 1.14 -1.91
C LEU A 49 -4.74 0.50 -2.74
N MET A 50 -4.53 -0.73 -3.23
CA MET A 50 -5.56 -1.46 -3.98
C MET A 50 -6.79 -1.80 -3.12
N ALA A 51 -6.58 -2.10 -1.83
CA ALA A 51 -7.68 -2.32 -0.89
C ALA A 51 -8.35 -1.01 -0.49
N ALA A 52 -7.55 0.03 -0.23
CA ALA A 52 -8.05 1.39 0.02
C ALA A 52 -8.94 1.89 -1.13
N ALA A 53 -8.61 1.53 -2.38
CA ALA A 53 -9.37 1.94 -3.55
C ALA A 53 -10.83 1.46 -3.53
N LEU A 54 -11.10 0.28 -2.98
CA LEU A 54 -12.46 -0.29 -2.93
C LEU A 54 -13.39 0.53 -2.03
N VAL A 55 -12.83 1.19 -1.00
CA VAL A 55 -13.57 2.09 -0.11
C VAL A 55 -14.01 3.35 -0.87
N THR A 56 -13.24 3.78 -1.87
CA THR A 56 -13.49 4.98 -2.68
C THR A 56 -14.52 4.75 -3.79
N THR A 57 -14.56 3.55 -4.38
CA THR A 57 -15.41 3.22 -5.54
C THR A 57 -16.85 2.88 -5.14
N GLY A 58 -17.11 2.50 -3.90
CA GLY A 58 -18.47 2.28 -3.37
C GLY A 58 -19.40 3.49 -3.48
N ALA A 59 -18.86 4.70 -3.65
CA ALA A 59 -19.63 5.93 -3.85
C ALA A 59 -20.05 6.19 -5.33
N ARG A 60 -19.63 5.35 -6.29
CA ARG A 60 -19.75 5.60 -7.74
C ARG A 60 -20.84 4.80 -8.49
N SER A 61 -21.84 4.24 -7.82
CA SER A 61 -22.92 3.54 -8.52
C SER A 61 -23.87 4.47 -9.32
N GLY A 62 -23.89 5.78 -9.06
CA GLY A 62 -24.84 6.72 -9.68
C GLY A 62 -24.34 7.53 -10.89
N LEU A 63 -23.04 7.85 -10.99
CA LEU A 63 -22.55 8.93 -11.88
C LEU A 63 -21.82 8.47 -13.15
N LEU A 64 -21.48 7.18 -13.24
CA LEU A 64 -20.79 6.61 -14.42
C LEU A 64 -21.67 6.57 -15.68
N ARG A 65 -22.98 6.87 -15.59
CA ARG A 65 -23.88 6.96 -16.76
C ARG A 65 -23.85 8.31 -17.48
N GLN A 66 -23.28 9.36 -16.90
CA GLN A 66 -23.47 10.74 -17.41
C GLN A 66 -22.24 11.38 -18.05
N ALA A 67 -21.05 10.83 -17.87
CA ALA A 67 -19.80 11.49 -18.27
C ALA A 67 -19.36 11.25 -19.73
N ASP A 68 -20.11 10.44 -20.50
CA ASP A 68 -19.74 10.06 -21.87
C ASP A 68 -19.93 11.19 -22.92
N GLN A 69 -20.50 12.35 -22.53
CA GLN A 69 -20.90 13.40 -23.48
C GLN A 69 -20.02 14.66 -23.55
N ALA A 70 -19.13 14.95 -22.60
CA ALA A 70 -18.53 16.29 -22.52
C ALA A 70 -17.00 16.31 -22.72
N ARG A 71 -16.53 15.83 -23.87
CA ARG A 71 -15.18 16.16 -24.38
C ARG A 71 -15.19 17.58 -24.96
N ARG A 72 -14.54 18.54 -24.29
CA ARG A 72 -13.61 19.55 -24.88
C ARG A 72 -13.30 20.70 -23.90
N ALA A 73 -12.00 20.89 -23.64
CA ALA A 73 -11.23 22.14 -23.52
C ALA A 73 -10.31 22.24 -22.27
N ASN A 74 -9.00 22.10 -22.53
CA ASN A 74 -7.78 22.71 -21.93
C ASN A 74 -7.70 23.11 -20.43
N ALA A 75 -6.59 23.01 -19.69
CA ALA A 75 -5.21 22.51 -19.90
C ALA A 75 -4.45 22.49 -18.56
N SER A 76 -3.38 21.69 -18.42
CA SER A 76 -2.01 22.13 -18.04
C SER A 76 -1.12 20.99 -17.50
N PHE A 77 0.10 20.93 -18.06
CA PHE A 77 1.35 20.23 -17.69
C PHE A 77 1.34 18.71 -17.43
N TRP A 78 0.35 18.15 -16.73
CA TRP A 78 0.21 16.70 -16.49
C TRP A 78 0.00 15.89 -17.79
N THR A 79 -0.38 16.56 -18.89
CA THR A 79 -0.60 15.96 -20.21
C THR A 79 0.67 15.45 -20.88
N ARG A 80 1.87 15.87 -20.44
CA ARG A 80 3.14 15.40 -21.04
C ARG A 80 3.64 14.06 -20.48
N ALA A 81 3.21 13.67 -19.27
CA ALA A 81 3.53 12.33 -18.74
C ALA A 81 2.71 11.21 -19.42
N GLN A 82 1.60 11.58 -20.08
CA GLN A 82 0.67 10.65 -20.73
C GLN A 82 1.15 10.11 -22.09
N ALA A 83 2.21 10.69 -22.68
CA ALA A 83 2.65 10.33 -24.04
C ALA A 83 3.48 9.04 -24.13
N LYS A 84 3.77 8.35 -23.01
CA LYS A 84 4.49 7.06 -23.03
C LYS A 84 3.67 5.84 -22.61
N LEU A 85 2.38 6.03 -22.33
CA LEU A 85 1.44 4.94 -22.06
C LEU A 85 0.41 4.88 -23.19
N ALA A 86 0.90 4.54 -24.39
CA ALA A 86 0.05 4.14 -25.50
C ALA A 86 -0.68 2.85 -25.11
N GLY A 87 -1.94 2.98 -24.65
CA GLY A 87 -2.81 1.85 -24.40
C GLY A 87 -3.94 2.09 -23.40
N GLY A 88 -4.88 2.97 -23.73
CA GLY A 88 -6.28 2.89 -23.26
C GLY A 88 -6.61 3.47 -21.88
N ALA A 89 -7.62 4.37 -21.87
CA ALA A 89 -8.56 4.71 -20.79
C ALA A 89 -8.08 5.15 -19.38
N ALA A 90 -6.81 4.99 -19.00
CA ALA A 90 -6.37 5.18 -17.60
C ALA A 90 -6.23 6.65 -17.14
N GLY A 91 -6.27 7.62 -18.05
CA GLY A 91 -5.84 8.99 -17.80
C GLY A 91 -6.79 9.86 -16.95
N VAL A 92 -8.09 9.72 -17.14
CA VAL A 92 -9.12 10.51 -16.43
C VAL A 92 -9.51 9.84 -15.12
N LEU A 93 -9.58 8.50 -15.13
CA LEU A 93 -9.89 7.69 -13.95
C LEU A 93 -8.88 7.87 -12.81
N GLY A 94 -7.61 8.14 -13.13
CA GLY A 94 -6.56 8.33 -12.13
C GLY A 94 -6.68 9.65 -11.33
N ALA A 95 -7.09 10.75 -11.96
CA ALA A 95 -7.27 12.03 -11.29
C ALA A 95 -8.51 12.03 -10.37
N ASP A 96 -9.60 11.41 -10.84
CA ASP A 96 -10.81 11.23 -10.02
C ASP A 96 -10.57 10.26 -8.86
N PHE A 97 -9.71 9.26 -9.05
CA PHE A 97 -9.33 8.34 -7.99
C PHE A 97 -8.59 9.05 -6.86
N GLY A 98 -7.59 9.89 -7.18
CA GLY A 98 -6.83 10.64 -6.18
C GLY A 98 -7.72 11.49 -5.27
N LYS A 99 -8.65 12.26 -5.85
CA LYS A 99 -9.62 13.06 -5.08
C LYS A 99 -10.58 12.20 -4.24
N SER A 100 -11.03 11.08 -4.80
CA SER A 100 -11.93 10.18 -4.08
C SER A 100 -11.25 9.48 -2.90
N LEU A 101 -9.97 9.13 -3.06
CA LEU A 101 -9.15 8.59 -1.99
C LEU A 101 -8.87 9.64 -0.92
N GLU A 102 -8.51 10.86 -1.32
CA GLU A 102 -8.33 11.98 -0.39
C GLU A 102 -9.59 12.21 0.46
N GLY A 103 -10.77 12.24 -0.19
CA GLY A 103 -12.05 12.34 0.51
C GLY A 103 -12.30 11.16 1.46
N ALA A 104 -11.96 9.93 1.07
CA ALA A 104 -12.11 8.76 1.94
C ALA A 104 -11.15 8.81 3.14
N LEU A 105 -9.91 9.24 2.95
CA LEU A 105 -8.92 9.38 4.02
C LEU A 105 -9.32 10.43 5.05
N ILE A 106 -9.96 11.52 4.61
CA ILE A 106 -10.43 12.58 5.50
C ILE A 106 -11.72 12.18 6.22
N GLN A 107 -12.68 11.60 5.49
CA GLN A 107 -14.04 11.41 6.00
C GLN A 107 -14.25 10.05 6.67
N ARG A 108 -13.51 9.01 6.22
CA ARG A 108 -13.67 7.62 6.65
C ARG A 108 -12.29 6.92 6.77
N PRO A 109 -11.34 7.48 7.54
CA PRO A 109 -10.00 6.92 7.68
C PRO A 109 -10.01 5.47 8.20
N ASP A 110 -10.91 5.16 9.14
CA ASP A 110 -11.05 3.83 9.72
C ASP A 110 -11.48 2.79 8.68
N ASP A 111 -12.42 3.11 7.79
CA ASP A 111 -12.83 2.22 6.70
C ASP A 111 -11.66 1.89 5.78
N VAL A 112 -10.81 2.90 5.49
CA VAL A 112 -9.63 2.71 4.65
C VAL A 112 -8.60 1.81 5.36
N ARG A 113 -8.34 2.06 6.64
CA ARG A 113 -7.44 1.23 7.44
C ARG A 113 -7.94 -0.20 7.57
N GLU A 114 -9.23 -0.39 7.79
CA GLU A 114 -9.85 -1.71 7.94
C GLU A 114 -9.84 -2.50 6.62
N ALA A 115 -10.06 -1.85 5.49
CA ALA A 115 -9.96 -2.50 4.18
C ALA A 115 -8.55 -3.08 3.93
N VAL A 116 -7.50 -2.34 4.29
CA VAL A 116 -6.12 -2.82 4.19
C VAL A 116 -5.84 -3.90 5.23
N THR A 117 -6.19 -3.63 6.49
CA THR A 117 -5.87 -4.49 7.64
C THR A 117 -6.54 -5.85 7.51
N SER A 118 -7.86 -5.88 7.27
CA SER A 118 -8.60 -7.15 7.14
C SER A 118 -8.09 -8.03 6.01
N LEU A 119 -7.69 -7.44 4.87
CA LEU A 119 -7.16 -8.17 3.72
C LEU A 119 -5.83 -8.86 4.05
N PHE A 120 -4.84 -8.11 4.55
CA PHE A 120 -3.51 -8.66 4.78
C PHE A 120 -3.43 -9.49 6.07
N SER A 121 -4.23 -9.16 7.09
CA SER A 121 -4.42 -10.01 8.27
C SER A 121 -4.96 -11.39 7.87
N ALA A 122 -5.97 -11.44 6.98
CA ALA A 122 -6.53 -12.70 6.50
C ALA A 122 -5.50 -13.52 5.70
N ILE A 123 -4.72 -12.88 4.82
CA ILE A 123 -3.63 -13.55 4.07
C ILE A 123 -2.59 -14.14 5.03
N ALA A 124 -2.14 -13.34 6.02
CA ALA A 124 -1.14 -13.77 6.98
C ALA A 124 -1.61 -14.97 7.81
N ARG A 125 -2.83 -14.87 8.38
CA ARG A 125 -3.44 -15.93 9.19
C ARG A 125 -3.71 -17.20 8.39
N HIS A 126 -4.25 -17.07 7.18
CA HIS A 126 -4.63 -18.24 6.37
C HIS A 126 -3.41 -19.05 5.92
N HIS A 127 -2.29 -18.38 5.63
CA HIS A 127 -1.06 -19.05 5.18
C HIS A 127 -0.05 -19.31 6.29
N GLY A 128 -0.27 -18.78 7.50
CA GLY A 128 0.63 -18.98 8.66
C GLY A 128 1.98 -18.31 8.48
N MET A 129 2.00 -17.09 7.92
CA MET A 129 3.24 -16.39 7.54
C MET A 129 3.27 -14.97 8.11
N THR A 130 4.47 -14.45 8.40
CA THR A 130 4.62 -13.00 8.60
C THR A 130 4.45 -12.30 7.25
N VAL A 131 3.64 -11.25 7.20
CA VAL A 131 3.32 -10.53 5.96
C VAL A 131 3.63 -9.04 6.12
N VAL A 132 4.42 -8.50 5.19
CA VAL A 132 4.52 -7.05 4.99
C VAL A 132 3.55 -6.68 3.87
N ALA A 133 2.51 -5.93 4.19
CA ALA A 133 1.35 -5.65 3.31
C ALA A 133 1.66 -4.74 2.10
N GLY A 134 2.93 -4.41 1.87
CA GLY A 134 3.30 -3.27 1.05
C GLY A 134 2.98 -1.99 1.79
N SER A 135 2.27 -1.06 1.16
CA SER A 135 1.93 0.22 1.79
C SER A 135 0.62 0.81 1.28
N ALA A 136 0.03 1.71 2.05
CA ALA A 136 -1.11 2.55 1.67
C ALA A 136 -0.96 3.95 2.28
N TYR A 137 -1.81 4.89 1.86
CA TYR A 137 -2.03 6.11 2.65
C TYR A 137 -3.05 5.79 3.72
N LEU A 138 -2.73 6.07 4.98
CA LEU A 138 -3.53 5.72 6.15
C LEU A 138 -3.44 6.84 7.18
N GLN A 139 -4.47 7.00 7.99
CA GLN A 139 -4.38 7.80 9.20
C GLN A 139 -3.56 7.05 10.26
N ASP A 140 -2.60 7.74 10.84
CA ASP A 140 -1.75 7.26 11.92
C ASP A 140 -2.37 7.60 13.29
N GLU A 141 -1.76 7.14 14.38
CA GLU A 141 -2.28 7.28 15.76
C GLU A 141 -2.50 8.73 16.19
N ASP A 142 -1.73 9.68 15.65
CA ASP A 142 -1.86 11.12 15.94
C ASP A 142 -2.84 11.84 15.00
N GLY A 143 -3.56 11.10 14.15
CA GLY A 143 -4.53 11.64 13.21
C GLY A 143 -3.95 12.15 11.89
N ALA A 144 -2.62 12.19 11.75
CA ALA A 144 -1.99 12.60 10.50
C ALA A 144 -2.10 11.48 9.45
N ILE A 145 -2.29 11.86 8.18
CA ILE A 145 -2.29 10.90 7.08
C ILE A 145 -0.85 10.69 6.63
N ARG A 146 -0.40 9.44 6.60
CA ARG A 146 0.96 9.07 6.21
C ARG A 146 0.97 7.95 5.19
N HIS A 147 2.07 7.81 4.48
CA HIS A 147 2.36 6.65 3.65
C HIS A 147 2.91 5.52 4.51
N ILE A 148 2.08 4.54 4.85
CA ILE A 148 2.37 3.53 5.88
C ILE A 148 2.45 2.12 5.28
N ALA A 149 3.44 1.35 5.72
CA ALA A 149 3.49 -0.10 5.59
C ALA A 149 3.07 -0.78 6.88
N LEU A 150 2.20 -1.78 6.79
CA LEU A 150 1.74 -2.59 7.92
C LEU A 150 2.40 -3.97 7.89
N VAL A 151 2.71 -4.50 9.07
CA VAL A 151 3.28 -5.84 9.27
C VAL A 151 2.31 -6.70 10.07
N PHE A 152 2.04 -7.90 9.57
CA PHE A 152 1.15 -8.86 10.20
C PHE A 152 1.90 -10.13 10.58
N GLY A 153 1.57 -10.67 11.76
CA GLY A 153 2.05 -11.96 12.23
C GLY A 153 1.33 -13.13 11.58
N PRO A 154 1.85 -14.36 11.74
CA PRO A 154 1.26 -15.57 11.18
C PRO A 154 -0.13 -15.92 11.74
N ASP A 155 -0.56 -15.27 12.82
CA ASP A 155 -1.90 -15.35 13.40
C ASP A 155 -2.84 -14.25 12.88
N GLY A 156 -2.33 -13.33 12.05
CA GLY A 156 -3.04 -12.18 11.51
C GLY A 156 -3.03 -10.94 12.40
N GLN A 157 -2.36 -10.95 13.56
CA GLN A 157 -2.23 -9.75 14.39
C GLN A 157 -1.33 -8.72 13.71
N GLU A 158 -1.67 -7.43 13.79
CA GLU A 158 -0.78 -6.35 13.40
C GLU A 158 0.37 -6.26 14.41
N LEU A 159 1.61 -6.44 13.93
CA LEU A 159 2.82 -6.41 14.75
C LEU A 159 3.46 -5.02 14.80
N GLY A 160 3.12 -4.16 13.83
CA GLY A 160 3.60 -2.79 13.78
C GLY A 160 3.42 -2.16 12.40
N ALA A 161 3.78 -0.88 12.33
CA ALA A 161 3.66 -0.03 11.16
C ALA A 161 4.91 0.81 10.97
N GLN A 162 5.27 1.12 9.72
CA GLN A 162 6.34 2.07 9.37
C GLN A 162 5.79 3.10 8.39
N ALA A 163 5.79 4.36 8.79
CA ALA A 163 5.50 5.49 7.91
C ALA A 163 6.76 5.91 7.14
N ALA A 164 6.62 6.28 5.87
CA ALA A 164 7.71 6.84 5.07
C ALA A 164 8.21 8.14 5.71
N VAL A 165 9.51 8.22 5.99
CA VAL A 165 10.12 9.40 6.62
C VAL A 165 10.50 10.42 5.55
N THR A 166 10.99 9.95 4.42
CA THR A 166 11.40 10.80 3.31
C THR A 166 10.30 10.87 2.28
N LEU A 167 9.60 12.01 2.23
CA LEU A 167 8.57 12.26 1.24
C LEU A 167 9.15 12.78 -0.06
N ARG A 168 8.44 12.52 -1.16
CA ARG A 168 8.73 13.13 -2.45
C ARG A 168 8.37 14.61 -2.43
N ARG A 169 9.08 15.40 -3.25
CA ARG A 169 8.73 16.82 -3.45
C ARG A 169 7.32 16.99 -4.02
N ASP A 170 6.84 16.03 -4.81
CA ASP A 170 5.52 16.01 -5.43
C ASP A 170 4.50 15.13 -4.67
N GLU A 171 4.79 14.77 -3.42
CA GLU A 171 3.83 14.08 -2.55
C GLU A 171 2.59 14.96 -2.29
N ASN A 172 1.43 14.33 -2.09
CA ASN A 172 0.21 15.07 -1.77
C ASN A 172 0.41 15.87 -0.46
N PRO A 173 0.08 17.18 -0.42
CA PRO A 173 0.24 18.00 0.79
C PRO A 173 -0.50 17.49 2.04
N LEU A 174 -1.52 16.63 1.87
CA LEU A 174 -2.21 15.97 2.97
C LEU A 174 -1.35 14.92 3.68
N VAL A 175 -0.30 14.43 3.02
CA VAL A 175 0.56 13.36 3.52
C VAL A 175 1.71 13.97 4.31
N GLU A 176 1.80 13.59 5.57
CA GLU A 176 2.88 13.99 6.46
C GLU A 176 3.97 12.92 6.55
N ALA A 177 5.19 13.37 6.86
CA ALA A 177 6.32 12.49 7.05
C ALA A 177 6.18 11.64 8.32
N GLY A 178 6.73 10.43 8.28
CA GLY A 178 6.97 9.62 9.47
C GLY A 178 8.01 10.24 10.40
N ARG A 179 7.99 9.83 11.67
CA ARG A 179 8.85 10.40 12.73
C ARG A 179 10.27 9.84 12.76
N GLY A 180 10.51 8.72 12.07
CA GLY A 180 11.79 8.02 12.04
C GLY A 180 11.61 6.56 11.67
N TRP A 181 12.70 5.80 11.69
CA TRP A 181 12.69 4.37 11.40
C TRP A 181 12.86 3.56 12.68
N GLN A 182 12.03 2.55 12.86
CA GLN A 182 12.10 1.63 13.99
C GLN A 182 12.06 0.19 13.50
N ALA A 183 12.70 -0.71 14.23
CA ALA A 183 12.64 -2.13 13.94
C ALA A 183 11.38 -2.74 14.55
N ILE A 184 10.61 -3.47 13.74
CA ILE A 184 9.36 -4.11 14.15
C ILE A 184 9.68 -5.53 14.60
N GLN A 185 9.33 -5.88 15.84
CA GLN A 185 9.56 -7.22 16.37
C GLN A 185 8.60 -8.23 15.70
N THR A 186 9.15 -9.29 15.11
CA THR A 186 8.35 -10.36 14.51
C THR A 186 8.88 -11.75 14.85
N PRO A 187 8.11 -12.82 14.59
CA PRO A 187 8.58 -14.20 14.72
C PRO A 187 9.70 -14.60 13.74
N VAL A 188 10.00 -13.77 12.74
CA VAL A 188 11.06 -13.97 11.74
C VAL A 188 12.23 -13.00 11.93
N GLY A 189 12.32 -12.36 13.10
CA GLY A 189 13.36 -11.38 13.43
C GLY A 189 12.83 -9.95 13.53
N ARG A 190 13.72 -9.00 13.81
CA ARG A 190 13.41 -7.58 13.87
C ARG A 190 13.47 -6.97 12.47
N LEU A 191 12.32 -6.64 11.91
CA LEU A 191 12.23 -6.13 10.54
C LEU A 191 12.42 -4.61 10.52
N GLY A 192 13.39 -4.15 9.73
CA GLY A 192 13.49 -2.75 9.32
C GLY A 192 12.81 -2.52 7.98
N ILE A 193 11.94 -1.50 7.89
CA ILE A 193 11.21 -1.19 6.65
C ILE A 193 11.64 0.19 6.15
N LEU A 194 11.98 0.26 4.87
CA LEU A 194 12.24 1.50 4.13
C LEU A 194 11.20 1.65 3.03
N LEU A 195 10.61 2.83 2.89
CA LEU A 195 9.58 3.08 1.88
C LEU A 195 10.06 4.10 0.86
N GLY A 196 10.01 3.71 -0.42
CA GLY A 196 10.23 4.59 -1.55
C GLY A 196 11.54 5.36 -1.45
N TYR A 197 11.43 6.65 -1.13
CA TYR A 197 12.56 7.59 -1.11
C TYR A 197 13.49 7.40 0.10
N ASP A 198 13.06 6.69 1.15
CA ASP A 198 13.94 6.35 2.27
C ASP A 198 15.19 5.59 1.82
N MET A 199 15.07 4.76 0.78
CA MET A 199 16.19 3.98 0.24
C MET A 199 17.30 4.84 -0.39
N LEU A 200 17.03 6.11 -0.67
CA LEU A 200 18.02 7.03 -1.25
C LEU A 200 18.97 7.62 -0.20
N TYR A 201 18.67 7.42 1.09
CA TYR A 201 19.42 8.01 2.20
C TYR A 201 20.08 6.92 3.04
N PRO A 202 21.41 6.81 3.05
CA PRO A 202 22.11 5.76 3.81
C PRO A 202 21.86 5.85 5.32
N GLU A 203 21.51 7.02 5.84
CA GLU A 203 21.14 7.26 7.24
C GLU A 203 19.94 6.41 7.66
N ALA A 204 19.01 6.15 6.75
CA ALA A 204 17.82 5.35 7.03
C ALA A 204 18.19 3.90 7.38
N GLY A 205 19.04 3.27 6.56
CA GLY A 205 19.57 1.94 6.85
C GLY A 205 20.45 1.92 8.11
N ARG A 206 21.23 2.97 8.35
CA ARG A 206 22.04 3.11 9.57
C ARG A 206 21.16 3.18 10.82
N ALA A 207 20.07 3.95 10.78
CA ALA A 207 19.15 4.09 11.90
C ALA A 207 18.48 2.74 12.24
N LEU A 208 18.03 2.01 11.22
CA LEU A 208 17.46 0.67 11.40
C LEU A 208 18.47 -0.34 11.97
N ALA A 209 19.72 -0.31 11.50
CA ALA A 209 20.77 -1.15 12.05
C ALA A 209 21.03 -0.84 13.53
N TYR A 210 21.05 0.45 13.93
CA TYR A 210 21.15 0.84 15.34
C TYR A 210 19.92 0.44 16.16
N ALA A 211 18.74 0.41 15.56
CA ALA A 211 17.51 -0.09 16.17
C ALA A 211 17.46 -1.63 16.27
N GLY A 212 18.50 -2.34 15.78
CA GLY A 212 18.62 -3.79 15.87
C GLY A 212 17.85 -4.56 14.80
N ALA A 213 17.56 -3.93 13.65
CA ALA A 213 17.02 -4.64 12.49
C ALA A 213 17.99 -5.71 11.98
N GLU A 214 17.44 -6.84 11.52
CA GLU A 214 18.16 -8.05 11.09
C GLU A 214 18.02 -8.31 9.58
#